data_AF-A0A1G1MIH8-F1
#
_entry.id   AF-A0A1G1MIH8-F1
#
_cell.length_a   1.000
_cell.length_b   1.000
_cell.length_c   1.000
_cell.angle_alpha   90.00
_cell.angle_beta   90.00
_cell.angle_gamma   90.00
#
_symmetry.space_group_name_H-M   'P 1'
#
loop_
_entity.id
_entity.type
_entity.pdbx_description
1 polymer ?
#
loop_
_entity_poly.entity_id
_entity_poly.type
_entity_poly.pdbx_seq_one_letter_code
_entity_poly.pdbx_strand_id
1 'polypeptide(L)'
;MKKSYKGPERRKFVRLNCVTPLDYKVCKKTTIAKLLQGYIHNISQSGLFCKIRQKVKKNDLLWISFDRTTLGICTDIEKSVLIHQNGIVGKVIRVVPKGTSSYDVGLQFITREEKNLTHIFPKFYFAAKGLEK
;
A
#
# COMPACT_ATOMS: atom_id res chain seq x y z
N MET A 1 40.96 -3.39 29.90
CA MET A 1 41.08 -4.50 28.93
C MET A 1 39.69 -4.97 28.53
N LYS A 2 39.36 -4.97 27.23
CA LYS A 2 38.08 -5.54 26.74
C LYS A 2 38.16 -7.07 26.80
N LYS A 3 37.20 -7.72 27.45
CA LYS A 3 37.10 -9.19 27.47
C LYS A 3 36.80 -9.69 26.04
N SER A 4 37.74 -10.42 25.46
CA SER A 4 37.56 -11.12 24.19
C SER A 4 36.73 -12.39 24.42
N TYR A 5 35.63 -12.53 23.71
CA TYR A 5 34.81 -13.74 23.73
C TYR A 5 35.53 -14.85 22.94
N LYS A 6 35.74 -16.02 23.56
CA LYS A 6 36.46 -17.18 22.98
C LYS A 6 35.54 -18.30 22.46
N GLY A 7 34.22 -18.10 22.48
CA GLY A 7 33.29 -19.11 21.96
C GLY A 7 33.26 -19.15 20.42
N PRO A 8 32.69 -20.21 19.83
CA PRO A 8 32.53 -20.30 18.39
C PRO A 8 31.68 -19.15 17.85
N GLU A 9 31.93 -18.73 16.62
CA GLU A 9 31.10 -17.75 15.92
C GLU A 9 29.66 -18.29 15.83
N ARG A 10 28.69 -17.50 16.33
CA ARG A 10 27.27 -17.89 16.40
C ARG A 10 26.44 -17.18 15.33
N ARG A 11 27.01 -16.21 14.63
CA ARG A 11 26.30 -15.46 13.59
C ARG A 11 26.11 -16.34 12.36
N LYS A 12 24.88 -16.38 11.86
CA LYS A 12 24.55 -17.02 10.58
C LYS A 12 24.99 -16.20 9.36
N PHE A 13 25.23 -14.89 9.56
CA PHE A 13 25.53 -13.95 8.48
C PHE A 13 26.62 -12.96 8.90
N VAL A 14 27.47 -12.59 7.94
CA VAL A 14 28.53 -11.58 8.11
C VAL A 14 27.90 -10.21 8.40
N ARG A 15 28.50 -9.44 9.31
CA ARG A 15 28.12 -8.06 9.59
C ARG A 15 29.15 -7.12 8.99
N LEU A 16 28.67 -6.13 8.26
CA LEU A 16 29.49 -5.04 7.75
C LEU A 16 29.39 -3.85 8.73
N ASN A 17 30.50 -3.17 8.95
CA ASN A 17 30.48 -1.91 9.69
C ASN A 17 29.85 -0.85 8.79
N CYS A 18 28.67 -0.35 9.17
CA CYS A 18 27.96 0.72 8.48
C CYS A 18 27.62 1.81 9.49
N VAL A 19 28.18 3.00 9.30
CA VAL A 19 27.94 4.17 10.15
C VAL A 19 27.32 5.25 9.27
N THR A 20 26.00 5.28 9.23
CA THR A 20 25.22 6.28 8.50
C THR A 20 24.04 6.73 9.37
N PRO A 21 23.61 8.00 9.28
CA PRO A 21 22.37 8.45 9.92
C PRO A 21 21.18 7.56 9.52
N LEU A 22 20.32 7.24 10.49
CA LEU A 22 19.14 6.39 10.30
C LEU A 22 17.93 7.07 10.93
N ASP A 23 16.92 7.33 10.12
CA ASP A 23 15.60 7.71 10.60
C ASP A 23 14.82 6.45 11.03
N TYR A 24 14.18 6.51 12.19
CA TYR A 24 13.35 5.41 12.68
C TYR A 24 12.06 5.92 13.33
N LYS A 25 11.03 5.07 13.32
CA LYS A 25 9.79 5.26 14.06
C LYS A 25 9.48 4.00 14.86
N VAL A 26 9.09 4.17 16.12
CA VAL A 26 8.66 3.06 16.97
C VAL A 26 7.19 2.74 16.67
N CYS A 27 6.94 1.58 16.08
CA CYS A 27 5.60 1.14 15.72
C CYS A 27 4.93 0.36 16.85
N LYS A 28 3.67 0.68 17.17
CA LYS A 28 2.84 -0.16 18.05
C LYS A 28 2.55 -1.49 17.35
N LYS A 29 2.40 -2.56 18.13
CA LYS A 29 2.01 -3.90 17.60
C LYS A 29 0.75 -3.85 16.74
N THR A 30 -0.23 -3.05 17.14
CA THR A 30 -1.48 -2.84 16.38
C THR A 30 -1.24 -2.18 15.03
N THR A 31 -0.30 -1.23 14.95
CA THR A 31 0.09 -0.59 13.68
C THR A 31 0.76 -1.59 12.75
N ILE A 32 1.69 -2.41 13.25
CA ILE A 32 2.34 -3.47 12.46
C ILE A 32 1.29 -4.47 11.98
N ALA A 33 0.40 -4.91 12.87
CA ALA A 33 -0.67 -5.84 12.53
C ALA A 33 -1.61 -5.29 11.45
N LYS A 34 -1.84 -3.96 11.39
CA LYS A 34 -2.61 -3.28 10.34
C LYS A 34 -1.87 -3.21 9.00
N LEU A 35 -0.57 -2.91 9.03
CA LEU A 35 0.28 -2.88 7.83
C LEU A 35 0.37 -4.24 7.14
N LEU A 36 0.29 -5.34 7.92
CA LEU A 36 0.33 -6.71 7.43
C LEU A 36 -1.05 -7.29 7.03
N GLN A 37 -2.10 -6.46 6.93
CA GLN A 37 -3.46 -6.93 6.61
C GLN A 37 -3.73 -7.14 5.13
N GLY A 38 -2.79 -6.74 4.26
CA GLY A 38 -2.92 -6.90 2.83
C GLY A 38 -1.64 -7.38 2.18
N TYR A 39 -1.81 -8.19 1.13
CA TYR A 39 -0.70 -8.68 0.31
C TYR A 39 -1.09 -8.55 -1.14
N ILE A 40 -0.13 -8.17 -1.98
CA ILE A 40 -0.34 -8.11 -3.42
C ILE A 40 -0.02 -9.48 -4.00
N HIS A 41 -0.92 -9.98 -4.84
CA HIS A 41 -0.75 -11.24 -5.54
C HIS A 41 -0.07 -11.02 -6.90
N ASN A 42 -0.49 -10.00 -7.64
CA ASN A 42 0.13 -9.61 -8.91
C ASN A 42 -0.20 -8.15 -9.26
N ILE A 43 0.56 -7.59 -10.19
CA ILE A 43 0.43 -6.24 -10.72
C ILE A 43 0.47 -6.34 -12.25
N SER A 44 -0.35 -5.54 -12.93
CA SER A 44 -0.37 -5.38 -14.38
C SER A 44 -0.37 -3.89 -14.74
N GLN A 45 -0.39 -3.57 -16.04
CA GLN A 45 -0.44 -2.19 -16.52
C GLN A 45 -1.71 -1.46 -16.12
N SER A 46 -2.85 -2.15 -16.11
CA SER A 46 -4.14 -1.53 -15.85
C SER A 46 -4.59 -1.66 -14.40
N GLY A 47 -3.84 -2.35 -13.54
CA GLY A 47 -4.32 -2.62 -12.20
C GLY A 47 -3.47 -3.59 -11.37
N LEU A 48 -4.06 -4.07 -10.29
CA LEU A 48 -3.45 -5.07 -9.43
C LEU A 48 -4.49 -6.01 -8.83
N PHE A 49 -4.00 -7.15 -8.37
CA PHE A 49 -4.77 -8.10 -7.59
C PHE A 49 -4.16 -8.19 -6.19
N CYS A 50 -4.95 -7.93 -5.16
CA CYS A 50 -4.49 -8.00 -3.78
C CYS A 50 -5.48 -8.74 -2.89
N LYS A 51 -4.97 -9.26 -1.78
CA LYS A 51 -5.77 -9.81 -0.70
C LYS A 51 -5.88 -8.77 0.40
N ILE A 52 -7.10 -8.52 0.89
CA ILE A 52 -7.36 -7.62 2.02
C ILE A 52 -8.28 -8.31 3.04
N ARG A 53 -8.21 -7.88 4.30
CA ARG A 53 -9.12 -8.36 5.36
C ARG A 53 -10.38 -7.50 5.54
N GLN A 54 -10.36 -6.29 5.01
CA GLN A 54 -11.49 -5.37 5.09
C GLN A 54 -12.47 -5.63 3.95
N LYS A 55 -13.77 -5.65 4.26
CA LYS A 55 -14.82 -5.77 3.25
C LYS A 55 -14.91 -4.47 2.45
N VAL A 56 -14.84 -4.59 1.14
CA VAL A 56 -14.99 -3.49 0.18
C VAL A 56 -16.06 -3.85 -0.85
N LYS A 57 -16.65 -2.85 -1.50
CA LYS A 57 -17.66 -3.03 -2.54
C LYS A 57 -17.07 -2.75 -3.92
N LYS A 58 -17.72 -3.30 -4.95
CA LYS A 58 -17.41 -2.93 -6.34
C LYS A 58 -17.63 -1.43 -6.51
N ASN A 59 -16.71 -0.78 -7.24
CA ASN A 59 -16.61 0.66 -7.46
C ASN A 59 -16.09 1.50 -6.28
N ASP A 60 -15.77 0.90 -5.12
CA ASP A 60 -15.06 1.64 -4.07
C ASP A 60 -13.68 2.08 -4.58
N LEU A 61 -13.20 3.20 -4.05
CA LEU A 61 -11.85 3.69 -4.31
C LEU A 61 -10.94 3.30 -3.16
N LEU A 62 -9.83 2.63 -3.48
CA LEU A 62 -8.82 2.24 -2.50
C LEU A 62 -7.50 2.94 -2.80
N TRP A 63 -6.88 3.42 -1.75
CA TRP A 63 -5.50 3.84 -1.76
C TRP A 63 -4.64 2.73 -1.16
N ILE A 64 -3.64 2.27 -1.92
CA ILE A 64 -2.71 1.22 -1.49
C ILE A 64 -1.31 1.81 -1.43
N SER A 65 -0.70 1.77 -0.24
CA SER A 65 0.69 2.14 -0.04
C SER A 65 1.62 1.08 -0.64
N PHE A 66 2.69 1.55 -1.27
CA PHE A 66 3.74 0.72 -1.83
C PHE A 66 5.12 1.17 -1.33
N ASP A 67 6.09 0.26 -1.39
CA ASP A 67 7.49 0.67 -1.24
C ASP A 67 7.99 1.34 -2.52
N ARG A 68 9.14 2.01 -2.44
CA ARG A 68 9.70 2.75 -3.58
C ARG A 68 9.99 1.86 -4.78
N THR A 69 10.42 0.63 -4.55
CA THR A 69 10.73 -0.35 -5.59
C THR A 69 9.47 -0.72 -6.38
N THR A 70 8.39 -1.06 -5.67
CA THR A 70 7.13 -1.44 -6.31
C THR A 70 6.44 -0.24 -6.95
N LEU A 71 6.55 0.96 -6.37
CA LEU A 71 6.12 2.19 -7.04
C LEU A 71 6.84 2.41 -8.35
N GLY A 72 8.17 2.20 -8.38
CA GLY A 72 8.97 2.28 -9.61
C GLY A 72 8.44 1.34 -10.69
N ILE A 73 8.18 0.08 -10.32
CA ILE A 73 7.58 -0.91 -11.23
C ILE A 73 6.22 -0.41 -11.74
N CYS A 74 5.34 0.06 -10.87
CA CYS A 74 4.03 0.55 -11.29
C CYS A 74 4.10 1.79 -12.20
N THR A 75 5.02 2.73 -11.94
CA THR A 75 5.23 3.91 -12.80
C THR A 75 5.82 3.56 -14.15
N ASP A 76 6.67 2.54 -14.21
CA ASP A 76 7.28 2.08 -15.45
C ASP A 76 6.27 1.36 -16.32
N ILE A 77 5.34 0.63 -15.70
CA ILE A 77 4.28 -0.07 -16.42
C ILE A 77 3.19 0.92 -16.88
N GLU A 78 2.75 1.87 -16.04
CA GLU A 78 1.74 2.86 -16.42
C GLU A 78 2.09 4.26 -15.91
N LYS A 79 2.59 5.11 -16.82
CA LYS A 79 3.09 6.46 -16.50
C LYS A 79 2.00 7.42 -16.02
N SER A 80 0.75 7.13 -16.36
CA SER A 80 -0.40 8.00 -16.06
C SER A 80 -1.06 7.69 -14.70
N VAL A 81 -0.59 6.69 -13.94
CA VAL A 81 -1.19 6.30 -12.65
C VAL A 81 -1.24 7.46 -11.65
N LEU A 82 -2.37 7.58 -10.95
CA LEU A 82 -2.52 8.54 -9.87
C LEU A 82 -1.81 8.07 -8.59
N ILE A 83 -0.63 8.62 -8.36
CA ILE A 83 0.17 8.41 -7.15
C ILE A 83 -0.13 9.51 -6.12
N HIS A 84 -0.43 9.10 -4.89
CA HIS A 84 -0.61 9.97 -3.75
C HIS A 84 0.14 9.41 -2.54
N GLN A 85 1.00 10.21 -1.89
CA GLN A 85 1.71 9.83 -0.64
C GLN A 85 2.37 8.43 -0.64
N ASN A 86 3.15 8.07 -1.67
CA ASN A 86 3.75 6.73 -1.83
C ASN A 86 2.74 5.58 -1.94
N GLY A 87 1.54 5.87 -2.44
CA GLY A 87 0.55 4.85 -2.77
C GLY A 87 -0.18 5.17 -4.07
N ILE A 88 -0.86 4.16 -4.58
CA ILE A 88 -1.64 4.25 -5.82
C ILE A 88 -3.12 4.19 -5.47
N VAL A 89 -3.91 5.01 -6.17
CA VAL A 89 -5.36 4.96 -6.09
C VAL A 89 -5.91 4.06 -7.19
N GLY A 90 -6.80 3.14 -6.81
CA GLY A 90 -7.47 2.24 -7.74
C GLY A 90 -8.94 2.05 -7.41
N LYS A 91 -9.73 1.73 -8.43
CA LYS A 91 -11.14 1.41 -8.33
C LYS A 91 -11.34 -0.11 -8.24
N VAL A 92 -12.18 -0.54 -7.30
CA VAL A 92 -12.52 -1.96 -7.13
C VAL A 92 -13.39 -2.44 -8.29
N ILE A 93 -12.83 -3.31 -9.14
CA ILE A 93 -13.55 -3.91 -10.27
C ILE A 93 -14.10 -5.30 -9.94
N ARG A 94 -13.45 -6.00 -9.00
CA ARG A 94 -13.78 -7.37 -8.60
C ARG A 94 -13.51 -7.59 -7.12
N VAL A 95 -14.43 -8.29 -6.44
CA VAL A 95 -14.25 -8.76 -5.06
C VAL A 95 -14.64 -10.23 -5.02
N VAL A 96 -13.74 -11.08 -4.54
CA VAL A 96 -13.98 -12.52 -4.33
C VAL A 96 -13.76 -12.82 -2.85
N PRO A 97 -14.79 -13.22 -2.09
CA PRO A 97 -14.61 -13.62 -0.71
C PRO A 97 -13.79 -14.92 -0.63
N LYS A 98 -12.86 -14.97 0.31
CA LYS A 98 -11.98 -16.11 0.58
C LYS A 98 -12.02 -16.41 2.07
N GLY A 99 -12.82 -17.41 2.46
CA GLY A 99 -13.08 -17.74 3.86
C GLY A 99 -13.87 -16.66 4.61
N THR A 100 -13.75 -16.65 5.94
CA THR A 100 -14.61 -15.87 6.84
C THR A 100 -14.28 -14.38 6.92
N SER A 101 -13.05 -13.97 6.60
CA SER A 101 -12.57 -12.60 6.85
C SER A 101 -11.51 -12.10 5.87
N SER A 102 -11.39 -12.71 4.70
CA SER A 102 -10.49 -12.22 3.66
C SER A 102 -11.14 -12.14 2.30
N TYR A 103 -10.68 -11.19 1.50
CA TYR A 103 -11.20 -10.88 0.18
C TYR A 103 -10.04 -10.76 -0.80
N ASP A 104 -10.14 -11.46 -1.92
CA ASP A 104 -9.27 -11.22 -3.05
C ASP A 104 -9.94 -10.12 -3.92
N VAL A 105 -9.22 -9.02 -4.13
CA VAL A 105 -9.73 -7.79 -4.71
C VAL A 105 -8.92 -7.43 -5.95
N GLY A 106 -9.63 -7.26 -7.06
CA GLY A 106 -9.08 -6.68 -8.28
C GLY A 106 -9.30 -5.18 -8.29
N LEU A 107 -8.21 -4.44 -8.45
CA LEU A 107 -8.20 -2.98 -8.58
C LEU A 107 -7.79 -2.60 -10.00
N GLN A 108 -8.52 -1.66 -10.58
CA GLN A 108 -8.11 -0.94 -11.78
C GLN A 108 -7.46 0.37 -11.36
N PHE A 109 -6.31 0.72 -11.91
CA PHE A 109 -5.65 1.99 -11.61
C PHE A 109 -6.46 3.17 -12.13
N ILE A 110 -6.56 4.22 -11.31
CA ILE A 110 -7.06 5.51 -11.76
C ILE A 110 -5.91 6.26 -12.39
N THR A 111 -6.11 6.77 -13.60
CA THR A 111 -5.11 7.55 -14.31
C THR A 111 -5.40 9.03 -14.21
N ARG A 112 -4.38 9.87 -14.37
CA ARG A 112 -4.51 11.34 -14.37
C ARG A 112 -5.29 11.87 -15.58
N GLU A 113 -5.42 11.06 -16.62
CA GLU A 113 -6.12 11.39 -17.87
C GLU A 113 -7.64 11.24 -17.74
N GLU A 114 -8.12 10.51 -16.72
CA GLU A 114 -9.52 10.49 -16.31
C GLU A 114 -9.92 11.85 -15.69
N LYS A 115 -10.01 12.88 -16.53
CA LYS A 115 -10.39 14.27 -16.16
C LYS A 115 -11.80 14.43 -15.58
N ASN A 116 -12.59 13.35 -15.48
CA ASN A 116 -13.92 13.36 -14.85
C ASN A 116 -13.86 12.86 -13.40
N LEU A 117 -13.23 13.67 -12.54
CA LEU A 117 -13.19 13.47 -11.08
C LEU A 117 -14.56 13.69 -10.39
N THR A 118 -15.62 13.98 -11.15
CA THR A 118 -17.00 14.12 -10.65
C THR A 118 -17.57 12.83 -10.04
N HIS A 119 -16.95 11.68 -10.31
CA HIS A 119 -17.31 10.38 -9.71
C HIS A 119 -16.41 9.95 -8.54
N ILE A 120 -15.34 10.68 -8.24
CA ILE A 120 -14.43 10.36 -7.12
C ILE A 120 -14.96 10.93 -5.80
N PHE A 121 -15.71 12.02 -5.85
CA PHE A 121 -16.42 12.54 -4.70
C PHE A 121 -17.87 12.03 -4.73
N PRO A 122 -18.35 11.29 -3.72
CA PRO A 122 -19.79 11.12 -3.56
C PRO A 122 -20.42 12.51 -3.46
N LYS A 123 -21.55 12.76 -4.13
CA LYS A 123 -22.24 14.07 -4.14
C LYS A 123 -22.40 14.70 -2.75
N PHE A 124 -22.44 13.88 -1.70
CA PHE A 124 -22.45 14.31 -0.30
C PHE A 124 -21.21 15.09 0.17
N TYR A 125 -20.05 14.95 -0.46
CA TYR A 125 -18.83 15.67 -0.07
C TYR A 125 -18.96 17.19 -0.30
N PHE A 126 -19.76 17.60 -1.29
CA PHE A 126 -20.04 19.02 -1.56
C PHE A 126 -21.23 19.54 -0.77
N ALA A 127 -22.18 18.68 -0.38
CA ALA A 127 -23.29 19.08 0.49
C ALA A 127 -22.83 19.51 1.90
N ALA A 128 -21.76 18.89 2.42
CA ALA A 128 -21.20 19.22 3.72
C ALA A 128 -20.42 20.56 3.74
N LYS A 129 -19.83 20.97 2.61
CA LYS A 129 -19.08 22.24 2.51
C LYS A 129 -19.93 23.45 2.09
N GLY A 130 -21.19 23.25 1.72
CA GLY A 130 -22.12 24.32 1.36
C GLY A 130 -22.87 24.95 2.55
N LEU A 131 -22.70 24.41 3.76
CA LEU A 131 -23.39 24.84 4.98
C LEU A 131 -22.49 25.66 5.93
N GLU A 132 -21.24 25.92 5.56
CA GLU A 132 -20.37 26.89 6.23
C GLU A 132 -20.35 28.18 5.40
N LYS A 133 -21.44 28.95 5.46
CA LYS A 133 -21.48 30.37 5.10
C LYS A 133 -22.10 31.15 6.23
#